data_AF-A0A9W6ZXN3-F1
#
_entry.id   AF-A0A9W6ZXN3-F1
#
_cell.length_a   1.000
_cell.length_b   1.000
_cell.length_c   1.000
_cell.angle_alpha   90.00
_cell.angle_beta   90.00
_cell.angle_gamma   90.00
#
_symmetry.space_group_name_H-M   'P 1'
#
loop_
_entity.id
_entity.type
_entity.pdbx_description
1 polymer ?
#
loop_
_entity_poly.entity_id
_entity_poly.type
_entity_poly.pdbx_seq_one_letter_code
_entity_poly.pdbx_strand_id
1 'polypeptide(L)'
;MSYTQQRASLDSLPPLRVPRSHYVSLISPSDFGRPSISTLTGSEISTFRSSIITSFPRSSSSWLAVENESIINYVPVDQEYEGACTFVSLINCSMLVGSQNVFTRPLTKVAKDWKSIWAKIVKLSQRNDDVVDIAEMLDLSFQKNLLKPDSKITYTPIRSSGNREMSFNKSFYTPTPLLLSEKYNVTISDINAAPFVYQNAFYIESHLSSSTPLIINFAEHTRTCVGYNSTSLIFCDNWNPGIEVKDDTEYESYWKGGLSVVDKWAVYSWVREVLIVEREEEKGGKSVDDAIEID
;
A
#
# COMPACT_ATOMS: atom_id res chain seq x y z
N MET A 1 -8.67 11.80 -18.27
CA MET A 1 -9.12 12.27 -16.94
C MET A 1 -7.94 12.14 -15.99
N SER A 2 -7.61 13.18 -15.23
CA SER A 2 -6.50 13.13 -14.27
C SER A 2 -6.85 12.21 -13.08
N TYR A 3 -5.87 11.76 -12.31
CA TYR A 3 -6.11 10.92 -11.13
C TYR A 3 -6.86 11.70 -10.04
N THR A 4 -6.53 12.98 -9.86
CA THR A 4 -7.26 13.88 -8.95
C THR A 4 -8.72 14.01 -9.36
N GLN A 5 -9.01 14.10 -10.66
CA GLN A 5 -10.39 14.13 -11.17
C GLN A 5 -11.12 12.80 -10.91
N GLN A 6 -10.45 11.65 -11.08
CA GLN A 6 -11.03 10.34 -10.75
C GLN A 6 -11.40 10.27 -9.26
N ARG A 7 -10.52 10.73 -8.37
CA ARG A 7 -10.79 10.77 -6.93
C ARG A 7 -11.93 11.72 -6.58
N ALA A 8 -11.90 12.96 -7.08
CA ALA A 8 -12.93 13.96 -6.84
C ALA A 8 -14.32 13.52 -7.33
N SER A 9 -14.37 12.64 -8.34
CA SER A 9 -15.65 12.09 -8.81
C SER A 9 -16.39 11.29 -7.72
N LEU A 10 -15.69 10.75 -6.71
CA LEU A 10 -16.33 10.06 -5.59
C LEU A 10 -17.19 10.98 -4.73
N ASP A 11 -16.90 12.28 -4.69
CA ASP A 11 -17.69 13.26 -3.94
C ASP A 11 -19.12 13.40 -4.47
N SER A 12 -19.35 12.99 -5.73
CA SER A 12 -20.68 12.95 -6.35
C SER A 12 -21.50 11.70 -6.00
N LEU A 13 -20.87 10.68 -5.43
CA LEU A 13 -21.56 9.44 -5.05
C LEU A 13 -22.33 9.62 -3.74
N PRO A 14 -23.45 8.89 -3.54
CA PRO A 14 -24.18 8.94 -2.28
C PRO A 14 -23.28 8.53 -1.11
N PRO A 15 -23.19 9.36 -0.05
CA PRO A 15 -22.36 9.04 1.10
C PRO A 15 -22.94 7.85 1.86
N LEU A 16 -22.07 7.07 2.49
CA LEU A 16 -22.45 6.03 3.44
C LEU A 16 -22.35 6.59 4.86
N ARG A 17 -23.46 6.58 5.58
CA ARG A 17 -23.45 6.78 7.03
C ARG A 17 -22.91 5.54 7.70
N VAL A 18 -21.66 5.62 8.14
CA VAL A 18 -21.02 4.53 8.89
C VAL A 18 -21.43 4.65 10.36
N PRO A 19 -22.02 3.60 10.97
CA PRO A 19 -22.25 3.59 12.40
C PRO A 19 -20.92 3.74 13.14
N ARG A 20 -20.85 4.65 14.11
CA ARG A 20 -19.61 4.89 14.88
C ARG A 20 -19.05 3.62 15.54
N SER A 21 -19.91 2.65 15.86
CA SER A 21 -19.52 1.36 16.45
C SER A 21 -18.77 0.43 15.49
N HIS A 22 -18.84 0.66 14.19
CA HIS A 22 -18.20 -0.19 13.16
C HIS A 22 -16.86 0.37 12.69
N TYR A 23 -16.55 1.60 13.07
CA TYR A 23 -15.17 1.99 13.12
C TYR A 23 -14.57 1.39 14.39
N VAL A 24 -13.58 0.51 14.23
CA VAL A 24 -12.64 0.20 15.32
C VAL A 24 -12.24 1.54 15.96
N SER A 25 -12.35 1.64 17.29
CA SER A 25 -12.25 2.86 18.10
C SER A 25 -11.37 3.89 17.42
N LEU A 26 -11.99 4.95 16.90
CA LEU A 26 -11.31 5.97 16.11
C LEU A 26 -10.42 6.81 16.99
N ILE A 27 -9.11 6.68 16.80
CA ILE A 27 -8.19 7.71 17.26
C ILE A 27 -8.32 8.90 16.30
N SER A 28 -8.57 10.05 16.90
CA SER A 28 -8.33 11.34 16.26
C SER A 28 -6.83 11.45 16.00
N PRO A 29 -6.36 11.91 14.82
CA PRO A 29 -4.93 12.16 14.56
C PRO A 29 -4.21 13.04 15.61
N SER A 30 -4.95 13.64 16.55
CA SER A 30 -4.43 14.38 17.70
C SER A 30 -3.81 13.53 18.82
N ASP A 31 -4.01 12.20 18.85
CA ASP A 31 -3.62 11.37 20.01
C ASP A 31 -2.34 10.55 19.78
N PHE A 32 -1.60 10.82 18.71
CA PHE A 32 -0.26 10.24 18.54
C PHE A 32 0.68 10.85 19.59
N GLY A 33 0.93 10.08 20.65
CA GLY A 33 2.05 10.34 21.56
C GLY A 33 3.35 10.41 20.78
N ARG A 34 4.39 11.05 21.33
CA ARG A 34 5.70 11.02 20.67
C ARG A 34 6.20 9.58 20.66
N PRO A 35 6.41 8.96 19.48
CA PRO A 35 6.89 7.59 19.42
C PRO A 35 8.25 7.46 20.09
N SER A 36 8.48 6.32 20.74
CA SER A 36 9.83 5.97 21.18
C SER A 36 10.62 5.44 19.99
N ILE A 37 11.81 6.01 19.74
CA ILE A 37 12.71 5.61 18.64
C ILE A 37 13.94 4.95 19.22
N SER A 38 14.25 3.73 18.77
CA SER A 38 15.50 3.03 19.10
C SER A 38 16.24 2.59 17.83
N THR A 39 17.58 2.47 17.92
CA THR A 39 18.41 1.94 16.84
C THR A 39 18.51 0.42 16.94
N LEU A 40 18.52 -0.26 15.80
CA LEU A 40 18.62 -1.70 15.70
C LEU A 40 19.99 -2.13 15.15
N THR A 41 20.49 -3.23 15.69
CA THR A 41 21.61 -3.98 15.13
C THR A 41 21.17 -4.82 13.92
N GLY A 42 22.13 -5.19 13.06
CA GLY A 42 21.85 -6.07 11.93
C GLY A 42 21.23 -7.42 12.34
N SER A 43 21.63 -7.96 13.49
CA SER A 43 21.06 -9.19 14.07
C SER A 43 19.60 -9.02 14.50
N GLU A 44 19.24 -7.88 15.08
CA GLU A 44 17.86 -7.60 15.47
C GLU A 44 16.95 -7.44 14.25
N ILE A 45 17.44 -6.75 13.21
CA ILE A 45 16.73 -6.61 11.93
C ILE A 45 16.50 -8.00 11.29
N SER A 46 17.55 -8.81 11.21
CA SER A 46 17.47 -10.16 10.62
C SER A 46 16.52 -11.07 11.40
N THR A 47 16.61 -11.06 12.73
CA THR A 47 15.73 -11.86 13.61
C THR A 47 14.27 -11.45 13.43
N PHE A 48 14.04 -10.14 13.42
CA PHE A 48 12.70 -9.59 13.22
C PHE A 48 12.12 -9.98 11.86
N ARG A 49 12.85 -9.77 10.76
CA ARG A 49 12.38 -10.14 9.40
C ARG A 49 12.11 -11.64 9.25
N SER A 50 12.92 -12.47 9.91
CA SER A 50 12.69 -13.93 9.93
C SER A 50 11.39 -14.30 10.68
N SER A 51 11.09 -13.58 11.77
CA SER A 51 9.82 -13.77 12.49
C SER A 51 8.61 -13.36 11.64
N ILE A 52 8.71 -12.28 10.86
CA ILE A 52 7.66 -11.85 9.92
C ILE A 52 7.34 -12.93 8.89
N ILE A 53 8.36 -13.53 8.27
CA ILE A 53 8.13 -14.63 7.31
C ILE A 53 7.35 -15.78 7.94
N THR A 54 7.64 -16.07 9.21
CA THR A 54 6.94 -17.13 9.97
C THR A 54 5.51 -16.74 10.33
N SER A 55 5.24 -15.45 10.61
CA SER A 55 3.92 -14.92 10.96
C SER A 55 3.00 -14.66 9.76
N PHE A 56 3.54 -14.66 8.55
CA PHE A 56 2.81 -14.43 7.29
C PHE A 56 2.98 -15.60 6.28
N PRO A 57 2.71 -16.86 6.67
CA PRO A 57 2.91 -18.00 5.78
C PRO A 57 1.90 -18.01 4.63
N ARG A 58 2.32 -18.39 3.41
CA ARG A 58 1.42 -18.56 2.26
C ARG A 58 0.41 -19.69 2.49
N SER A 59 -0.82 -19.32 2.83
CA SER A 59 -1.94 -20.20 3.21
C SER A 59 -3.29 -19.54 2.87
N SER A 60 -4.43 -20.17 3.15
CA SER A 60 -5.73 -19.57 2.86
C SER A 60 -6.07 -18.34 3.71
N SER A 61 -5.53 -18.25 4.93
CA SER A 61 -5.78 -17.18 5.90
C SER A 61 -4.60 -16.25 6.13
N SER A 62 -3.51 -16.43 5.38
CA SER A 62 -2.29 -15.64 5.48
C SER A 62 -1.52 -15.70 4.17
N TRP A 63 -0.93 -14.60 3.73
CA TRP A 63 -0.19 -14.58 2.48
C TRP A 63 0.89 -13.51 2.48
N LEU A 64 2.04 -13.86 1.89
CA LEU A 64 3.13 -12.95 1.54
C LEU A 64 3.22 -12.87 0.01
N ALA A 65 2.91 -11.69 -0.52
CA ALA A 65 2.83 -11.39 -1.95
C ALA A 65 4.22 -11.27 -2.63
N VAL A 66 5.28 -11.28 -1.82
CA VAL A 66 6.69 -11.22 -2.27
C VAL A 66 7.45 -12.43 -1.74
N GLU A 67 8.62 -12.69 -2.32
CA GLU A 67 9.48 -13.77 -1.83
C GLU A 67 10.06 -13.46 -0.45
N ASN A 68 10.36 -14.51 0.30
CA ASN A 68 10.95 -14.40 1.64
C ASN A 68 12.26 -13.62 1.59
N GLU A 69 13.08 -13.87 0.56
CA GLU A 69 14.34 -13.16 0.31
C GLU A 69 14.12 -11.67 0.10
N SER A 70 13.00 -11.26 -0.50
CA SER A 70 12.66 -9.84 -0.66
C SER A 70 12.40 -9.17 0.68
N ILE A 71 11.79 -9.87 1.65
CA ILE A 71 11.59 -9.37 3.02
C ILE A 71 12.92 -9.32 3.78
N ILE A 72 13.71 -10.40 3.74
CA ILE A 72 15.02 -10.46 4.42
C ILE A 72 15.95 -9.35 3.93
N ASN A 73 16.01 -9.13 2.62
CA ASN A 73 16.94 -8.20 1.99
C ASN A 73 16.34 -6.81 1.72
N TYR A 74 15.14 -6.52 2.25
CA TYR A 74 14.49 -5.23 1.98
C TYR A 74 15.38 -4.07 2.44
N VAL A 75 15.71 -3.15 1.54
CA VAL A 75 16.42 -1.91 1.86
C VAL A 75 15.64 -0.76 1.21
N PRO A 76 14.82 -0.03 1.99
CA PRO A 76 14.02 1.04 1.42
C PRO A 76 14.88 2.23 1.02
N VAL A 77 14.42 2.95 0.01
CA VAL A 77 14.66 4.39 -0.06
C VAL A 77 13.94 5.02 1.13
N ASP A 78 14.70 5.70 1.99
CA ASP A 78 14.14 6.45 3.13
C ASP A 78 13.47 7.73 2.63
N GLN A 79 12.25 7.98 3.07
CA GLN A 79 11.44 9.12 2.63
C GLN A 79 11.94 10.44 3.16
N GLU A 80 12.59 10.49 4.33
CA GLU A 80 13.17 11.65 5.07
C GLU A 80 12.33 12.95 5.24
N TYR A 81 11.44 13.27 4.31
CA TYR A 81 10.58 14.45 4.24
C TYR A 81 9.13 14.03 4.44
N GLU A 82 8.40 14.88 5.15
CA GLU A 82 6.94 14.81 5.24
C GLU A 82 6.32 14.82 3.82
N GLY A 83 5.25 14.06 3.59
CA GLY A 83 4.57 13.99 2.30
C GLY A 83 5.26 13.16 1.21
N ALA A 84 6.56 12.86 1.34
CA ALA A 84 7.29 12.08 0.34
C ALA A 84 6.91 10.59 0.32
N CYS A 85 6.18 10.12 1.33
CA CYS A 85 5.78 8.71 1.51
C CYS A 85 5.14 8.10 0.26
N THR A 86 4.33 8.88 -0.45
CA THR A 86 3.62 8.43 -1.65
C THR A 86 4.57 8.19 -2.82
N PHE A 87 5.47 9.13 -3.08
CA PHE A 87 6.43 9.02 -4.18
C PHE A 87 7.48 7.93 -3.89
N VAL A 88 7.95 7.87 -2.65
CA VAL A 88 8.96 6.88 -2.24
C VAL A 88 8.36 5.48 -2.17
N SER A 89 7.08 5.32 -1.80
CA SER A 89 6.37 4.04 -1.94
C SER A 89 6.34 3.55 -3.38
N LEU A 90 6.15 4.44 -4.36
CA LEU A 90 6.16 4.05 -5.77
C LEU A 90 7.54 3.53 -6.18
N ILE A 91 8.63 4.18 -5.74
CA ILE A 91 10.00 3.72 -6.00
C ILE A 91 10.25 2.36 -5.33
N ASN A 92 9.97 2.24 -4.04
CA ASN A 92 10.22 1.03 -3.25
C ASN A 92 9.38 -0.15 -3.76
N CYS A 93 8.10 0.07 -4.09
CA CYS A 93 7.25 -0.95 -4.69
C CYS A 93 7.78 -1.38 -6.06
N SER A 94 8.14 -0.43 -6.93
CA SER A 94 8.72 -0.75 -8.24
C SER A 94 9.99 -1.59 -8.12
N MET A 95 10.85 -1.29 -7.13
CA MET A 95 12.05 -2.08 -6.85
C MET A 95 11.69 -3.48 -6.36
N LEU A 96 10.71 -3.58 -5.46
CA LEU A 96 10.27 -4.82 -4.86
C LEU A 96 9.64 -5.78 -5.87
N VAL A 97 8.84 -5.27 -6.80
CA VAL A 97 8.21 -6.09 -7.85
C VAL A 97 9.08 -6.27 -9.09
N GLY A 98 10.21 -5.57 -9.18
CA GLY A 98 11.13 -5.63 -10.32
C GLY A 98 10.67 -4.83 -11.55
N SER A 99 9.79 -3.83 -11.38
CA SER A 99 9.25 -3.03 -12.50
C SER A 99 10.16 -1.85 -12.83
N GLN A 100 10.93 -1.95 -13.91
CA GLN A 100 11.81 -0.89 -14.41
C GLN A 100 11.08 0.11 -15.33
N ASN A 101 9.92 -0.28 -15.85
CA ASN A 101 9.16 0.46 -16.87
C ASN A 101 8.12 1.43 -16.31
N VAL A 102 8.11 1.70 -15.01
CA VAL A 102 7.24 2.75 -14.43
C VAL A 102 7.75 4.15 -14.78
N PHE A 103 9.07 4.35 -14.71
CA PHE A 103 9.71 5.66 -14.82
C PHE A 103 10.36 5.89 -16.18
N THR A 104 10.43 7.15 -16.61
CA THR A 104 11.13 7.55 -17.85
C THR A 104 12.67 7.45 -17.73
N ARG A 105 13.17 7.21 -16.52
CA ARG A 105 14.58 7.02 -16.18
C ARG A 105 14.77 5.65 -15.53
N PRO A 106 15.98 5.06 -15.60
CA PRO A 106 16.28 3.81 -14.88
C PRO A 106 15.91 3.94 -13.40
N LEU A 107 15.25 2.91 -12.85
CA LEU A 107 14.73 2.93 -11.49
C LEU A 107 15.84 3.21 -10.46
N THR A 108 17.03 2.66 -10.65
CA THR A 108 18.20 2.91 -9.80
C THR A 108 18.62 4.39 -9.77
N LYS A 109 18.46 5.10 -10.90
CA LYS A 109 18.73 6.53 -10.98
C LYS A 109 17.61 7.34 -10.34
N VAL A 110 16.35 6.93 -10.49
CA VAL A 110 15.22 7.56 -9.80
C VAL A 110 15.39 7.42 -8.28
N ALA A 111 15.70 6.22 -7.81
CA ALA A 111 15.97 5.93 -6.40
C ALA A 111 17.18 6.73 -5.86
N LYS A 112 18.23 6.94 -6.66
CA LYS A 112 19.37 7.77 -6.25
C LYS A 112 19.06 9.26 -6.19
N ASP A 113 18.33 9.76 -7.19
CA ASP A 113 18.06 11.20 -7.38
C ASP A 113 16.74 11.64 -6.72
N TRP A 114 16.08 10.78 -5.95
CA TRP A 114 14.69 10.94 -5.53
C TRP A 114 14.43 12.28 -4.82
N LYS A 115 15.34 12.75 -3.96
CA LYS A 115 15.21 14.05 -3.26
C LYS A 115 15.14 15.23 -4.22
N SER A 116 15.99 15.22 -5.25
CA SER A 116 16.02 16.28 -6.27
C SER A 116 14.77 16.24 -7.15
N ILE A 117 14.24 15.05 -7.40
CA ILE A 117 12.99 14.85 -8.14
C ILE A 117 11.81 15.34 -7.30
N TRP A 118 11.73 14.92 -6.03
CA TRP A 118 10.70 15.32 -5.09
C TRP A 118 10.62 16.83 -4.92
N ALA A 119 11.76 17.51 -4.71
CA ALA A 119 11.81 18.97 -4.61
C ALA A 119 11.27 19.69 -5.88
N LYS A 120 11.27 19.03 -7.04
CA LYS A 120 10.68 19.57 -8.28
C LYS A 120 9.18 19.27 -8.38
N ILE A 121 8.72 18.13 -7.85
CA ILE A 121 7.31 17.75 -7.75
C ILE A 121 6.60 18.72 -6.78
N VAL A 122 7.13 18.88 -5.57
CA VAL A 122 6.55 19.74 -4.53
C VAL A 122 6.46 21.20 -4.98
N LYS A 123 7.44 21.71 -5.73
CA LYS A 123 7.37 23.06 -6.34
C LYS A 123 6.20 23.26 -7.30
N LEU A 124 5.60 22.19 -7.81
CA LEU A 124 4.37 22.26 -8.60
C LEU A 124 3.11 22.11 -7.76
N SER A 125 3.22 21.51 -6.57
CA SER A 125 2.07 21.41 -5.67
C SER A 125 1.74 22.81 -5.17
N GLN A 126 0.45 23.13 -5.06
CA GLN A 126 0.00 24.43 -4.54
C GLN A 126 0.25 24.56 -3.02
N ARG A 127 0.76 23.50 -2.39
CA ARG A 127 0.92 23.36 -0.94
C ARG A 127 2.36 23.58 -0.47
N ASN A 128 3.27 23.87 -1.40
CA ASN A 128 4.69 24.23 -1.21
C ASN A 128 5.60 23.22 -0.49
N ASP A 129 5.08 22.30 0.31
CA ASP A 129 5.88 21.35 1.10
C ASP A 129 5.33 19.90 1.10
N ASP A 130 4.17 19.65 0.49
CA ASP A 130 3.47 18.37 0.61
C ASP A 130 2.67 18.01 -0.65
N VAL A 131 2.41 16.71 -0.81
CA VAL A 131 1.45 16.12 -1.76
C VAL A 131 0.52 15.22 -0.95
N VAL A 132 -0.77 15.56 -0.97
CA VAL A 132 -1.74 15.03 0.00
C VAL A 132 -1.93 13.52 -0.14
N ASP A 133 -1.80 13.01 -1.36
CA ASP A 133 -2.32 11.71 -1.72
C ASP A 133 -1.70 11.08 -2.98
N ILE A 134 -2.12 9.84 -3.30
CA ILE A 134 -1.61 9.10 -4.47
C ILE A 134 -2.02 9.79 -5.77
N ALA A 135 -3.25 10.24 -5.89
CA ALA A 135 -3.75 10.90 -7.10
C ALA A 135 -2.94 12.15 -7.48
N GLU A 136 -2.74 13.06 -6.53
CA GLU A 136 -1.98 14.29 -6.75
C GLU A 136 -0.51 13.97 -7.09
N MET A 137 0.10 12.99 -6.40
CA MET A 137 1.48 12.56 -6.69
C MET A 137 1.61 12.05 -8.12
N LEU A 138 0.66 11.24 -8.59
CA LEU A 138 0.65 10.73 -9.96
C LEU A 138 0.48 11.87 -10.98
N ASP A 139 -0.51 12.74 -10.79
CA ASP A 139 -0.77 13.87 -11.70
C ASP A 139 0.47 14.77 -11.84
N LEU A 140 1.12 15.12 -10.73
CA LEU A 140 2.34 15.93 -10.73
C LEU A 140 3.54 15.20 -11.35
N SER A 141 3.65 13.89 -11.13
CA SER A 141 4.73 13.07 -11.70
C SER A 141 4.59 12.93 -13.23
N PHE A 142 3.37 12.80 -13.75
CA PHE A 142 3.11 12.87 -15.20
C PHE A 142 3.40 14.26 -15.76
N GLN A 143 2.99 15.34 -15.08
CA GLN A 143 3.31 16.70 -15.50
C GLN A 143 4.82 16.97 -15.59
N LYS A 144 5.62 16.27 -14.77
CA LYS A 144 7.10 16.32 -14.82
C LYS A 144 7.75 15.35 -15.80
N ASN A 145 6.98 14.62 -16.61
CA ASN A 145 7.47 13.56 -17.50
C ASN A 145 8.34 12.53 -16.76
N LEU A 146 8.00 12.24 -15.50
CA LEU A 146 8.72 11.28 -14.67
C LEU A 146 8.21 9.85 -14.87
N LEU A 147 6.89 9.70 -15.05
CA LEU A 147 6.24 8.42 -15.32
C LEU A 147 6.09 8.23 -16.82
N LYS A 148 6.23 6.98 -17.27
CA LYS A 148 5.98 6.65 -18.67
C LYS A 148 4.48 6.70 -18.97
N PRO A 149 4.04 7.20 -20.14
CA PRO A 149 2.63 7.18 -20.52
C PRO A 149 2.02 5.77 -20.57
N ASP A 150 2.84 4.77 -20.90
CA ASP A 150 2.51 3.34 -20.93
C ASP A 150 2.93 2.61 -19.64
N SER A 151 3.16 3.37 -18.55
CA SER A 151 3.43 2.75 -17.26
C SER A 151 2.27 1.86 -16.85
N LYS A 152 2.59 0.62 -16.50
CA LYS A 152 1.63 -0.40 -16.05
C LYS A 152 1.26 -0.17 -14.58
N ILE A 153 0.60 0.95 -14.33
CA ILE A 153 0.10 1.33 -13.02
C ILE A 153 -1.43 1.31 -13.02
N THR A 154 -2.03 0.74 -11.98
CA THR A 154 -3.47 0.74 -11.77
C THR A 154 -3.79 1.52 -10.50
N TYR A 155 -4.39 2.69 -10.67
CA TYR A 155 -4.86 3.53 -9.57
C TYR A 155 -6.33 3.24 -9.27
N THR A 156 -6.66 3.06 -8.00
CA THR A 156 -8.03 2.86 -7.52
C THR A 156 -8.34 3.85 -6.40
N PRO A 157 -9.18 4.87 -6.63
CA PRO A 157 -9.68 5.70 -5.55
C PRO A 157 -10.68 4.86 -4.74
N ILE A 158 -10.51 4.77 -3.41
CA ILE A 158 -11.39 3.97 -2.55
C ILE A 158 -12.48 4.84 -1.93
N ARG A 159 -12.11 6.02 -1.42
CA ARG A 159 -13.05 6.95 -0.78
C ARG A 159 -12.76 8.43 -1.05
N SER A 160 -13.81 9.24 -0.97
CA SER A 160 -13.78 10.71 -1.03
C SER A 160 -12.85 11.34 0.02
N SER A 161 -12.28 12.52 -0.27
CA SER A 161 -11.40 13.27 0.66
C SER A 161 -11.99 14.54 1.27
N GLY A 162 -13.20 14.98 0.88
CA GLY A 162 -13.72 16.30 1.27
C GLY A 162 -14.95 16.34 2.18
N ASN A 163 -15.59 15.20 2.44
CA ASN A 163 -16.93 15.17 3.03
C ASN A 163 -16.95 14.64 4.47
N ARG A 164 -17.82 15.22 5.31
CA ARG A 164 -18.09 14.73 6.67
C ARG A 164 -18.66 13.30 6.66
N GLU A 165 -19.48 12.99 5.67
CA GLU A 165 -19.95 11.64 5.37
C GLU A 165 -19.17 11.12 4.15
N MET A 166 -18.62 9.89 4.23
CA MET A 166 -17.69 9.38 3.23
C MET A 166 -18.43 8.67 2.09
N SER A 167 -18.02 8.93 0.86
CA SER A 167 -18.46 8.21 -0.34
C SER A 167 -17.40 7.22 -0.77
N PHE A 168 -17.82 6.06 -1.29
CA PHE A 168 -16.93 4.96 -1.62
C PHE A 168 -17.09 4.53 -3.08
N ASN A 169 -15.98 4.18 -3.70
CA ASN A 169 -15.97 3.59 -5.03
C ASN A 169 -16.47 2.15 -4.96
N LYS A 170 -17.67 1.90 -5.49
CA LYS A 170 -18.29 0.57 -5.49
C LYS A 170 -17.98 -0.25 -6.75
N SER A 171 -17.19 0.27 -7.70
CA SER A 171 -16.94 -0.40 -8.98
C SER A 171 -16.21 -1.74 -8.82
N PHE A 172 -15.45 -1.90 -7.74
CA PHE A 172 -14.73 -3.15 -7.42
C PHE A 172 -15.46 -4.04 -6.40
N TYR A 173 -16.66 -3.65 -5.95
CA TYR A 173 -17.45 -4.44 -4.99
C TYR A 173 -18.06 -5.63 -5.73
N THR A 174 -17.35 -6.75 -5.69
CA THR A 174 -17.64 -7.93 -6.51
C THR A 174 -18.16 -9.13 -5.69
N PRO A 175 -17.63 -9.43 -4.49
CA PRO A 175 -18.19 -10.45 -3.59
C PRO A 175 -19.64 -10.21 -3.20
N THR A 176 -20.36 -11.32 -3.07
CA THR A 176 -21.67 -11.33 -2.40
C THR A 176 -21.50 -11.25 -0.88
N PRO A 177 -22.50 -10.74 -0.14
CA PRO A 177 -22.47 -10.77 1.31
C PRO A 177 -22.30 -12.17 1.91
N LEU A 178 -22.80 -13.23 1.24
CA LEU A 178 -22.61 -14.61 1.67
C LEU A 178 -21.12 -15.01 1.61
N LEU A 179 -20.45 -14.74 0.49
CA LEU A 179 -19.02 -15.04 0.33
C LEU A 179 -18.17 -14.29 1.37
N LEU A 180 -18.48 -13.03 1.63
CA LEU A 180 -17.80 -12.22 2.65
C LEU A 180 -18.06 -12.75 4.06
N SER A 181 -19.29 -13.19 4.34
CA SER A 181 -19.70 -13.75 5.63
C SER A 181 -18.91 -15.02 5.94
N GLU A 182 -18.78 -15.92 4.97
CA GLU A 182 -17.99 -17.14 5.07
C GLU A 182 -16.50 -16.84 5.22
N LYS A 183 -15.93 -15.95 4.38
CA LYS A 183 -14.49 -15.63 4.39
C LYS A 183 -14.04 -14.97 5.69
N TYR A 184 -14.84 -14.03 6.21
CA TYR A 184 -14.46 -13.22 7.37
C TYR A 184 -15.09 -13.69 8.69
N ASN A 185 -15.92 -14.74 8.65
CA ASN A 185 -16.64 -15.25 9.82
C ASN A 185 -17.44 -14.15 10.54
N VAL A 186 -18.20 -13.36 9.78
CA VAL A 186 -19.06 -12.26 10.26
C VAL A 186 -20.48 -12.44 9.77
N THR A 187 -21.46 -11.81 10.42
CA THR A 187 -22.85 -11.95 9.95
C THR A 187 -23.11 -11.13 8.70
N ILE A 188 -24.08 -11.54 7.89
CA ILE A 188 -24.58 -10.72 6.76
C ILE A 188 -25.07 -9.35 7.23
N SER A 189 -25.59 -9.27 8.46
CA SER A 189 -26.02 -8.00 9.07
C SER A 189 -24.84 -7.04 9.25
N ASP A 190 -23.70 -7.52 9.74
CA ASP A 190 -22.49 -6.70 9.92
C ASP A 190 -21.95 -6.22 8.58
N ILE A 191 -21.97 -7.09 7.57
CA ILE A 191 -21.56 -6.74 6.20
C ILE A 191 -22.47 -5.67 5.62
N ASN A 192 -23.78 -5.80 5.78
CA ASN A 192 -24.73 -4.80 5.28
C ASN A 192 -24.61 -3.46 6.02
N ALA A 193 -24.20 -3.47 7.30
CA ALA A 193 -23.97 -2.27 8.08
C ALA A 193 -22.70 -1.51 7.65
N ALA A 194 -21.65 -2.22 7.24
CA ALA A 194 -20.37 -1.62 6.81
C ALA A 194 -19.77 -2.33 5.58
N PRO A 195 -20.45 -2.31 4.42
CA PRO A 195 -20.04 -3.12 3.27
C PRO A 195 -18.67 -2.74 2.73
N PHE A 196 -18.28 -1.47 2.86
CA PHE A 196 -16.98 -0.98 2.40
C PHE A 196 -15.80 -1.65 3.12
N VAL A 197 -15.91 -1.96 4.42
CA VAL A 197 -14.81 -2.60 5.17
C VAL A 197 -14.50 -3.96 4.58
N TYR A 198 -15.53 -4.79 4.39
CA TYR A 198 -15.36 -6.16 3.90
C TYR A 198 -15.04 -6.22 2.40
N GLN A 199 -15.56 -5.28 1.62
CA GLN A 199 -15.23 -5.18 0.19
C GLN A 199 -13.79 -4.70 -0.01
N ASN A 200 -13.31 -3.73 0.78
CA ASN A 200 -11.91 -3.31 0.81
C ASN A 200 -10.99 -4.45 1.26
N ALA A 201 -11.39 -5.19 2.31
CA ALA A 201 -10.67 -6.36 2.79
C ALA A 201 -10.51 -7.39 1.67
N PHE A 202 -11.61 -7.72 0.96
CA PHE A 202 -11.56 -8.70 -0.12
C PHE A 202 -10.70 -8.22 -1.28
N TYR A 203 -10.83 -6.94 -1.66
CA TYR A 203 -10.03 -6.35 -2.72
C TYR A 203 -8.53 -6.43 -2.42
N ILE A 204 -8.12 -6.01 -1.22
CA ILE A 204 -6.72 -6.01 -0.80
C ILE A 204 -6.18 -7.44 -0.68
N GLU A 205 -6.86 -8.31 0.06
CA GLU A 205 -6.39 -9.68 0.29
C GLU A 205 -6.36 -10.51 -1.01
N SER A 206 -7.26 -10.26 -1.97
CA SER A 206 -7.25 -10.98 -3.25
C SER A 206 -6.03 -10.64 -4.10
N HIS A 207 -5.64 -9.36 -4.16
CA HIS A 207 -4.40 -8.96 -4.86
C HIS A 207 -3.16 -9.51 -4.18
N LEU A 208 -3.11 -9.45 -2.85
CA LEU A 208 -1.99 -10.03 -2.11
C LEU A 208 -1.89 -11.54 -2.36
N SER A 209 -3.03 -12.26 -2.32
CA SER A 209 -3.11 -13.70 -2.61
C SER A 209 -2.70 -14.04 -4.04
N SER A 210 -2.87 -13.12 -4.99
CA SER A 210 -2.38 -13.26 -6.37
C SER A 210 -0.95 -12.74 -6.54
N SER A 211 -0.17 -12.67 -5.45
CA SER A 211 1.22 -12.21 -5.44
C SER A 211 1.41 -10.80 -6.03
N THR A 212 0.44 -9.91 -5.78
CA THR A 212 0.46 -8.51 -6.22
C THR A 212 0.50 -7.58 -5.00
N PRO A 213 1.67 -7.00 -4.68
CA PRO A 213 1.78 -5.97 -3.66
C PRO A 213 0.97 -4.72 -4.00
N LEU A 214 0.54 -3.98 -2.98
CA LEU A 214 -0.33 -2.82 -3.11
C LEU A 214 0.30 -1.61 -2.44
N ILE A 215 0.40 -0.48 -3.12
CA ILE A 215 0.68 0.80 -2.47
C ILE A 215 -0.64 1.31 -1.90
N ILE A 216 -0.72 1.47 -0.59
CA ILE A 216 -1.94 1.84 0.13
C ILE A 216 -1.72 3.17 0.83
N ASN A 217 -2.60 4.15 0.59
CA ASN A 217 -2.70 5.35 1.41
C ASN A 217 -3.78 5.15 2.48
N PHE A 218 -3.38 5.18 3.76
CA PHE A 218 -4.29 5.18 4.90
C PHE A 218 -3.69 5.98 6.06
N ALA A 219 -4.54 6.61 6.87
CA ALA A 219 -4.10 7.44 8.00
C ALA A 219 -2.97 8.44 7.63
N GLU A 220 -3.07 9.05 6.44
CA GLU A 220 -2.13 10.09 5.94
C GLU A 220 -0.71 9.58 5.65
N HIS A 221 -0.53 8.25 5.66
CA HIS A 221 0.73 7.63 5.27
C HIS A 221 0.52 6.67 4.10
N THR A 222 1.47 6.65 3.18
CA THR A 222 1.46 5.75 2.03
C THR A 222 2.59 4.74 2.17
N ARG A 223 2.26 3.45 2.05
CA ARG A 223 3.20 2.32 2.21
C ARG A 223 2.90 1.20 1.23
N THR A 224 3.87 0.31 1.01
CA THR A 224 3.66 -0.88 0.17
C THR A 224 3.23 -2.07 1.03
N CYS A 225 1.97 -2.46 0.96
CA CYS A 225 1.44 -3.67 1.57
C CYS A 225 1.90 -4.91 0.80
N VAL A 226 2.48 -5.87 1.51
CA VAL A 226 3.13 -7.06 0.93
C VAL A 226 2.58 -8.36 1.49
N GLY A 227 1.62 -8.30 2.41
CA GLY A 227 1.01 -9.50 2.96
C GLY A 227 -0.04 -9.22 4.01
N TYR A 228 -0.77 -10.27 4.36
CA TYR A 228 -1.81 -10.25 5.38
C TYR A 228 -1.81 -11.57 6.16
N ASN A 229 -2.35 -11.56 7.38
CA ASN A 229 -2.68 -12.77 8.13
C ASN A 229 -4.07 -12.63 8.79
N SER A 230 -4.34 -13.43 9.83
CA SER A 230 -5.64 -13.40 10.52
C SER A 230 -5.96 -12.06 11.18
N THR A 231 -4.96 -11.30 11.60
CA THR A 231 -5.13 -10.06 12.39
C THR A 231 -4.55 -8.81 11.71
N SER A 232 -3.54 -8.97 10.86
CA SER A 232 -2.68 -7.86 10.48
C SER A 232 -2.33 -7.84 9.00
N LEU A 233 -1.97 -6.66 8.52
CA LEU A 233 -1.25 -6.44 7.26
C LEU A 233 0.23 -6.18 7.58
N ILE A 234 1.11 -6.62 6.69
CA ILE A 234 2.53 -6.27 6.69
C ILE A 234 2.83 -5.30 5.55
N PHE A 235 3.58 -4.25 5.86
CA PHE A 235 4.02 -3.23 4.94
C PHE A 235 5.53 -3.19 4.86
N CYS A 236 6.05 -3.06 3.65
CA CYS A 236 7.37 -2.51 3.36
C CYS A 236 7.29 -0.99 3.51
N ASP A 237 7.87 -0.47 4.59
CA ASP A 237 7.82 0.95 4.95
C ASP A 237 8.93 1.74 4.23
N ASN A 238 8.79 3.07 4.22
CA ASN A 238 9.71 3.97 3.52
C ASN A 238 10.69 4.65 4.46
N TRP A 239 11.02 4.01 5.59
CA TRP A 239 11.85 4.62 6.63
C TRP A 239 13.11 3.77 6.88
N ASN A 240 14.14 4.38 7.47
CA ASN A 240 15.42 3.73 7.76
C ASN A 240 15.26 2.33 8.42
N PRO A 241 15.76 1.24 7.80
CA PRO A 241 15.63 -0.09 8.38
C PRO A 241 16.41 -0.27 9.69
N GLY A 242 17.34 0.64 10.00
CA GLY A 242 18.14 0.63 11.22
C GLY A 242 17.43 1.11 12.48
N ILE A 243 16.13 1.40 12.45
CA ILE A 243 15.42 1.88 13.63
C ILE A 243 14.11 1.13 13.88
N GLU A 244 13.63 1.25 15.11
CA GLU A 244 12.35 0.76 15.61
C GLU A 244 11.57 1.94 16.17
N VAL A 245 10.29 2.01 15.82
CA VAL A 245 9.32 2.87 16.48
C VAL A 245 8.27 2.00 17.11
N LYS A 246 8.09 2.23 18.41
CA LYS A 246 6.92 1.78 19.13
C LYS A 246 6.01 2.98 19.30
N ASP A 247 4.85 2.88 18.66
CA ASP A 247 3.74 3.74 18.97
C ASP A 247 2.99 3.11 20.14
N ASP A 248 2.87 3.83 21.26
CA ASP A 248 2.16 3.37 22.46
C ASP A 248 0.62 3.50 22.29
N THR A 249 0.14 3.54 21.04
CA THR A 249 -1.29 3.67 20.70
C THR A 249 -1.97 2.29 20.61
N GLU A 250 -3.30 2.29 20.75
CA GLU A 250 -4.14 1.09 20.77
C GLU A 250 -4.10 0.22 19.48
N TYR A 251 -3.45 0.68 18.40
CA TYR A 251 -3.43 -0.04 17.11
C TYR A 251 -2.22 -0.95 16.91
N GLU A 252 -1.30 -0.99 17.87
CA GLU A 252 -0.07 -1.80 17.80
C GLU A 252 0.66 -1.66 16.45
N SER A 253 0.62 -0.46 15.84
CA SER A 253 1.40 -0.18 14.62
C SER A 253 2.86 -0.06 15.04
N TYR A 254 3.56 -1.18 15.06
CA TYR A 254 4.98 -1.17 15.33
C TYR A 254 5.75 -1.15 14.02
N TRP A 255 6.74 -0.26 13.95
CA TRP A 255 7.69 -0.23 12.85
C TRP A 255 9.02 -0.78 13.34
N LYS A 256 9.57 -1.72 12.60
CA LYS A 256 10.86 -2.33 12.92
C LYS A 256 11.54 -2.80 11.65
N GLY A 257 12.83 -2.57 11.50
CA GLY A 257 13.59 -3.21 10.42
C GLY A 257 13.11 -2.81 9.02
N GLY A 258 12.53 -1.62 8.84
CA GLY A 258 11.99 -1.16 7.55
C GLY A 258 10.62 -1.75 7.19
N LEU A 259 9.97 -2.45 8.12
CA LEU A 259 8.63 -3.01 7.93
C LEU A 259 7.68 -2.51 9.02
N SER A 260 6.39 -2.42 8.71
CA SER A 260 5.34 -2.17 9.71
C SER A 260 4.26 -3.25 9.68
N VAL A 261 3.83 -3.68 10.85
CA VAL A 261 2.67 -4.57 11.02
C VAL A 261 1.54 -3.74 11.60
N VAL A 262 0.36 -3.83 11.00
CA VAL A 262 -0.79 -2.99 11.36
C VAL A 262 -2.04 -3.85 11.42
N ASP A 263 -2.94 -3.59 12.38
CA ASP A 263 -4.28 -4.20 12.39
C ASP A 263 -4.97 -4.00 11.04
N LYS A 264 -5.42 -5.11 10.44
CA LYS A 264 -5.95 -5.08 9.08
C LYS A 264 -7.30 -4.38 8.99
N TRP A 265 -8.12 -4.46 10.03
CA TRP A 265 -9.44 -3.85 10.07
C TRP A 265 -9.37 -2.33 10.13
N ALA A 266 -8.37 -1.79 10.83
CA ALA A 266 -8.07 -0.36 10.80
C ALA A 266 -7.76 0.10 9.36
N VAL A 267 -6.92 -0.63 8.63
CA VAL A 267 -6.57 -0.30 7.24
C VAL A 267 -7.80 -0.41 6.33
N TYR A 268 -8.57 -1.50 6.40
CA TYR A 268 -9.75 -1.70 5.54
C TYR A 268 -10.84 -0.63 5.76
N SER A 269 -10.91 -0.09 6.98
CA SER A 269 -11.85 0.98 7.34
C SER A 269 -11.39 2.36 6.85
N TRP A 270 -10.08 2.59 6.78
CA TRP A 270 -9.48 3.93 6.58
C TRP A 270 -8.63 4.07 5.32
N VAL A 271 -8.54 3.03 4.49
CA VAL A 271 -7.88 3.13 3.18
C VAL A 271 -8.55 4.22 2.34
N ARG A 272 -7.74 5.12 1.80
CA ARG A 272 -8.15 6.22 0.92
C ARG A 272 -8.02 5.83 -0.54
N GLU A 273 -6.89 5.22 -0.88
CA GLU A 273 -6.50 4.91 -2.26
C GLU A 273 -5.60 3.69 -2.28
N VAL A 274 -5.62 3.01 -3.42
CA VAL A 274 -4.72 1.90 -3.73
C VAL A 274 -4.06 2.14 -5.09
N LEU A 275 -2.79 1.82 -5.20
CA LEU A 275 -2.03 1.83 -6.44
C LEU A 275 -1.32 0.49 -6.60
N ILE A 276 -1.45 -0.11 -7.79
CA ILE A 276 -0.75 -1.34 -8.17
C ILE A 276 0.30 -0.99 -9.21
N VAL A 277 1.49 -1.57 -9.06
CA VAL A 277 2.54 -1.57 -10.06
C VAL A 277 2.66 -2.99 -10.61
N GLU A 278 2.44 -3.17 -11.91
CA GLU A 278 2.61 -4.50 -12.51
C GLU A 278 4.09 -4.91 -12.53
N ARG A 279 4.33 -6.17 -12.21
CA ARG A 279 5.61 -6.83 -12.43
C ARG A 279 5.88 -6.89 -13.94
N GLU A 280 7.14 -6.71 -14.33
CA GLU A 280 7.53 -6.97 -15.73
C GLU A 280 7.43 -8.46 -16.02
N GLU A 281 6.77 -8.81 -17.12
CA GLU A 281 6.84 -10.17 -17.65
C GLU A 281 8.31 -10.46 -17.95
N GLU A 282 8.86 -11.50 -17.33
CA GLU A 282 10.15 -12.03 -17.74
C GLU A 282 10.02 -12.37 -19.23
N LYS A 283 10.78 -11.69 -20.08
CA LYS A 283 10.83 -12.01 -21.51
C LYS A 283 11.17 -13.48 -21.62
N GLY A 284 10.18 -14.29 -22.00
CA GLY A 284 10.21 -15.73 -21.91
C GLY A 284 11.58 -16.29 -22.26
N GLY A 285 12.24 -16.90 -21.26
CA GLY A 285 13.27 -17.87 -21.57
C GLY A 285 12.63 -18.90 -22.50
N LYS A 286 13.22 -19.14 -23.67
CA LYS A 286 12.77 -20.20 -24.57
C LYS A 286 12.51 -21.44 -23.73
N SER A 287 11.26 -21.92 -23.73
CA SER A 287 10.96 -23.19 -23.09
C SER A 287 11.87 -24.25 -23.68
N VAL A 288 12.47 -25.05 -22.81
CA VAL A 288 13.35 -26.17 -23.19
C VAL A 288 12.57 -27.24 -24.00
N ASP A 289 11.25 -27.09 -24.13
CA ASP A 289 10.36 -27.99 -24.85
C ASP A 289 10.31 -27.78 -26.38
N ASP A 290 10.99 -26.76 -26.94
CA ASP A 290 11.08 -26.57 -28.40
C ASP A 290 12.19 -27.42 -29.07
N ALA A 291 12.78 -28.37 -28.35
CA ALA A 291 13.86 -29.23 -28.85
C ALA A 291 13.47 -30.71 -28.85
N ILE A 292 12.33 -31.07 -29.43
CA ILE A 292 12.06 -32.42 -29.93
C ILE A 292 11.44 -32.31 -31.32
N GLU A 293 12.28 -31.97 -32.31
CA GLU A 293 12.02 -32.40 -33.69
C GLU A 293 12.36 -33.89 -33.76
N ILE A 294 11.33 -34.70 -34.01
CA ILE A 294 11.46 -36.12 -34.31
C ILE A 294 11.76 -36.22 -35.81
N ASP A 295 12.97 -36.64 -36.14
CA ASP A 295 13.30 -37.28 -37.43
C ASP A 295 12.80 -38.74 -37.44
#